data_AF-A0A349KZ72-F1
#
_entry.id   AF-A0A349KZ72-F1
#
_cell.length_a   1.000
_cell.length_b   1.000
_cell.length_c   1.000
_cell.angle_alpha   90.00
_cell.angle_beta   90.00
_cell.angle_gamma   90.00
#
_symmetry.space_group_name_H-M   'P 1'
#
loop_
_entity.id
_entity.type
_entity.pdbx_description
1 polymer ?
#
loop_
_entity_poly.entity_id
_entity_poly.type
_entity_poly.pdbx_seq_one_letter_code
_entity_poly.pdbx_strand_id
1 'polypeptide(L)' 'MTSVLLAELAAQEAPVSAARVCKRLGVRMSSLLRCLAYLGDDVVGGAPGPGLVCVRQSGERTMLSLSEKGRAACKTTR' A
#
# COMPACT_ATOMS: atom_id res chain seq x y z
N MET A 1 0.86 -4.43 10.80
CA MET A 1 0.21 -4.35 9.46
C MET A 1 1.08 -3.61 8.47
N THR A 2 1.47 -2.37 8.76
CA THR A 2 2.23 -1.48 7.86
C THR A 2 3.49 -2.12 7.27
N SER A 3 4.38 -2.67 8.11
CA SER A 3 5.61 -3.33 7.65
C SER A 3 5.34 -4.53 6.74
N VAL A 4 4.36 -5.36 7.11
CA VAL A 4 3.95 -6.55 6.36
C VAL A 4 3.33 -6.18 5.00
N LEU A 5 2.50 -5.13 4.96
CA LEU A 5 1.95 -4.60 3.72
C LEU A 5 3.04 -4.07 2.79
N LEU A 6 3.99 -3.29 3.32
CA LEU A 6 5.11 -2.75 2.54
C LEU A 6 6.00 -3.87 1.99
N ALA A 7 6.30 -4.89 2.79
CA ALA A 7 7.07 -6.06 2.36
C ALA A 7 6.35 -6.84 1.25
N GLU A 8 5.04 -7.07 1.37
CA GLU A 8 4.28 -7.73 0.31
C GLU A 8 4.29 -6.93 -0.99
N LEU A 9 4.10 -5.62 -0.93
CA LEU A 9 4.14 -4.75 -2.12
C LEU A 9 5.56 -4.62 -2.69
N ALA A 10 6.61 -4.69 -1.86
CA ALA A 10 8.00 -4.70 -2.30
C ALA A 10 8.34 -5.97 -3.10
N ALA A 11 7.70 -7.08 -2.79
CA ALA A 11 7.86 -8.34 -3.51
C ALA A 11 7.13 -8.37 -4.88
N GLN A 12 6.37 -7.32 -5.24
CA GLN A 12 5.66 -7.25 -6.52
C GLN A 12 6.35 -6.28 -7.48
N GLU A 13 6.64 -6.77 -8.69
CA GLU A 13 7.16 -5.95 -9.78
C GLU A 13 6.06 -5.10 -10.45
N ALA A 14 4.81 -5.59 -10.43
CA ALA A 14 3.64 -4.95 -11.00
C ALA A 14 2.61 -4.56 -9.93
N PRO A 15 1.73 -3.57 -10.18
CA PRO A 15 0.63 -3.26 -9.29
C PRO A 15 -0.26 -4.47 -9.03
N VAL A 16 -0.70 -4.63 -7.78
CA VAL A 16 -1.55 -5.75 -7.34
C VAL A 16 -2.88 -5.24 -6.79
N SER A 17 -3.96 -5.98 -7.03
CA SER A 17 -5.27 -5.55 -6.54
C SER A 17 -5.38 -5.63 -5.02
N ALA A 18 -6.12 -4.71 -4.41
CA ALA A 18 -6.37 -4.68 -2.96
C ALA A 18 -6.99 -6.00 -2.45
N ALA A 19 -7.87 -6.62 -3.25
CA ALA A 19 -8.45 -7.93 -2.94
C ALA A 19 -7.39 -9.04 -2.88
N ARG A 20 -6.42 -9.04 -3.81
CA ARG A 20 -5.31 -10.00 -3.82
C ARG A 20 -4.37 -9.81 -2.64
N VAL A 21 -4.11 -8.55 -2.26
CA VAL A 21 -3.33 -8.21 -1.05
C VAL A 21 -4.04 -8.72 0.20
N CYS A 22 -5.35 -8.46 0.36
CA CYS A 22 -6.14 -8.98 1.48
C CYS A 22 -6.04 -10.50 1.58
N LYS A 23 -6.19 -11.19 0.45
CA LYS A 23 -6.10 -12.65 0.38
C LYS A 23 -4.72 -13.18 0.79
N ARG A 24 -3.63 -12.55 0.32
CA ARG A 24 -2.26 -12.97 0.65
C ARG A 24 -1.91 -12.74 2.11
N LEU A 25 -2.33 -11.60 2.65
CA LEU A 25 -2.04 -11.23 4.03
C LEU A 25 -2.98 -11.88 5.04
N GLY A 26 -4.07 -12.53 4.60
CA GLY A 26 -5.09 -13.07 5.50
C GLY A 26 -5.86 -11.99 6.26
N VAL A 27 -6.04 -10.81 5.67
CA VAL A 27 -6.64 -9.64 6.33
C VAL A 27 -7.94 -9.21 5.66
N ARG A 28 -8.81 -8.55 6.42
CA ARG A 28 -10.06 -7.98 5.89
C ARG A 28 -9.79 -6.70 5.10
N MET A 29 -10.61 -6.45 4.08
CA MET A 29 -10.55 -5.24 3.25
C MET A 29 -10.59 -3.95 4.08
N SER A 30 -11.45 -3.88 5.10
CA SER A 30 -11.52 -2.72 6.00
C SER A 30 -10.23 -2.46 6.78
N SER A 31 -9.49 -3.53 7.14
CA SER A 31 -8.18 -3.41 7.80
C SER A 31 -7.11 -2.91 6.84
N LEU A 32 -7.15 -3.37 5.59
CA LEU A 32 -6.28 -2.87 4.53
C LEU A 32 -6.55 -1.40 4.23
N LEU A 33 -7.82 -1.01 4.02
CA LEU A 33 -8.21 0.38 3.73
C LEU A 33 -7.82 1.33 4.87
N ARG A 34 -8.01 0.92 6.13
CA ARG A 34 -7.53 1.70 7.27
C ARG A 34 -6.02 1.88 7.24
N CYS A 35 -5.27 0.82 6.93
CA CYS A 35 -3.81 0.91 6.81
C CYS A 35 -3.39 1.83 5.65
N LEU A 36 -4.09 1.76 4.51
CA LEU A 36 -3.84 2.61 3.35
C LEU A 36 -4.18 4.07 3.62
N ALA A 37 -5.23 4.38 4.41
CA ALA A 37 -5.54 5.74 4.81
C ALA A 37 -4.37 6.41 5.59
N TYR A 38 -3.58 5.63 6.34
CA TYR A 38 -2.40 6.14 7.04
C TYR A 38 -1.11 6.14 6.19
N LEU A 39 -1.10 5.48 5.02
CA LEU A 39 0.10 5.24 4.19
C LEU A 39 0.07 5.87 2.81
N GLY A 40 -1.13 6.11 2.28
CA GLY A 40 -1.37 6.70 0.96
C GLY A 40 -1.12 8.21 0.96
N ASP A 41 -1.22 8.79 -0.23
CA ASP A 41 -1.07 10.24 -0.46
C ASP A 41 -2.30 11.05 0.00
N ASP A 42 -3.38 10.39 0.44
CA ASP A 42 -4.56 11.09 0.93
C ASP A 42 -4.23 11.88 2.21
N VAL A 43 -4.63 13.14 2.21
CA VAL A 43 -4.43 14.06 3.34
C VAL A 43 -5.34 13.64 4.49
N VAL A 44 -4.81 12.92 5.47
CA VAL A 44 -5.52 12.63 6.72
C VAL A 44 -5.11 13.67 7.76
N GLY A 45 -6.03 14.56 8.13
CA GLY A 45 -5.79 15.55 9.19
C GLY A 45 -4.90 16.74 8.80
N GLY A 46 -4.77 17.05 7.50
CA GLY A 46 -4.05 18.24 7.01
C GLY A 46 -2.58 18.02 6.65
N ALA A 47 -2.03 16.81 6.84
CA ALA A 47 -0.73 16.41 6.33
C ALA A 47 -0.90 15.37 5.20
N PRO A 48 -0.23 15.52 4.03
CA PRO A 48 -0.17 14.43 3.07
C PRO A 48 0.46 13.22 3.77
N GLY A 49 -0.14 12.05 3.62
CA GLY A 49 0.44 10.83 4.15
C GLY A 49 1.85 10.59 3.60
N PRO A 50 2.60 9.61 4.11
CA PRO A 50 4.02 9.46 3.80
C PRO A 50 4.32 9.10 2.33
N GLY A 51 3.28 8.93 1.49
CA GLY A 51 3.40 8.72 0.05
C GLY A 51 4.16 7.45 -0.28
N LEU A 52 4.12 6.43 0.58
CA LEU A 52 4.88 5.18 0.42
C LEU A 52 4.16 4.18 -0.50
N VAL A 53 2.83 4.30 -0.61
CA VAL A 53 1.99 3.40 -1.41
C VAL A 53 1.22 4.22 -2.43
N CYS A 54 1.34 3.85 -3.70
CA CYS A 54 0.53 4.36 -4.79
C CYS A 54 -0.75 3.54 -4.93
N VAL A 55 -1.89 4.21 -4.84
CA VAL A 55 -3.22 3.64 -5.04
C VAL A 55 -3.76 4.15 -6.38
N ARG A 56 -4.15 3.25 -7.29
CA ARG A 56 -4.79 3.61 -8.57
C ARG A 56 -6.06 2.82 -8.81
N GLN A 57 -7.07 3.48 -9.40
CA GLN A 57 -8.27 2.81 -9.90
C GLN A 57 -7.97 2.22 -11.29
N SER A 58 -8.38 0.97 -11.51
CA SER A 58 -8.31 0.26 -12.79
C SER A 58 -9.65 -0.40 -13.07
N GLY A 59 -10.57 0.37 -13.67
CA GLY A 59 -11.98 -0.01 -13.76
C GLY A 59 -12.59 -0.09 -12.35
N GLU A 60 -13.17 -1.24 -12.01
CA GLU A 60 -13.75 -1.50 -10.69
C GLU A 60 -12.72 -1.94 -9.64
N ARG A 61 -11.45 -2.08 -10.01
CA ARG A 61 -10.40 -2.62 -9.14
C ARG A 61 -9.50 -1.52 -8.61
N THR A 62 -9.31 -1.51 -7.30
CA THR A 62 -8.24 -0.74 -6.66
C THR A 62 -6.93 -1.51 -6.75
N MET A 63 -5.93 -0.89 -7.37
CA MET A 63 -4.57 -1.41 -7.57
C MET A 63 -3.60 -0.69 -6.64
N LEU A 64 -2.71 -1.46 -6.04
CA LEU A 64 -1.73 -1.02 -5.05
C LEU A 64 -0.32 -1.33 -5.54
N SER A 65 0.59 -0.40 -5.35
CA SER A 65 2.02 -0.59 -5.61
C SER A 65 2.84 0.30 -4.69
N LEU A 66 4.11 -0.02 -4.46
CA LEU A 66 5.00 0.93 -3.78
C LEU A 66 5.31 2.11 -4.70
N SER A 67 5.31 3.31 -4.12
CA SER A 67 5.92 4.47 -4.75
C SER A 67 7.45 4.32 -4.78
N GLU A 68 8.13 5.19 -5.49
CA GLU A 68 9.61 5.24 -5.47
C GLU A 68 10.14 5.45 -4.05
N LYS A 69 9.51 6.35 -3.27
CA LYS A 69 9.82 6.57 -1.84
C LYS A 69 9.59 5.32 -1.01
N GLY A 70 8.46 4.63 -1.22
CA GLY A 70 8.15 3.36 -0.56
C GLY A 70 9.19 2.28 -0.81
N ARG A 71 9.66 2.16 -2.06
CA ARG A 71 10.72 1.21 -2.43
C ARG A 71 12.05 1.58 -1.77
N ALA A 72 12.41 2.86 -1.73
CA ALA A 72 13.63 3.32 -1.06
C ALA A 72 13.59 3.01 0.45
N ALA A 73 12.48 3.28 1.13
CA ALA A 73 12.31 2.97 2.55
C ALA A 73 12.44 1.46 2.84
N CYS A 74 11.93 0.60 1.95
CA CYS A 74 12.08 -0.86 2.08
C CYS A 74 13.53 -1.33 1.84
N LYS A 75 14.32 -0.61 1.03
CA LYS A 75 15.73 -0.93 0.77
C LYS A 75 16.66 -0.48 1.90
N THR A 76 16.36 0.64 2.56
CA THR A 76 17.18 1.20 3.64
C THR A 76 17.07 0.40 4.95
N THR A 77 16.01 -0.39 5.13
CA THR A 77 15.80 -1.18 6.36
C THR A 77 16.52 -2.53 6.30
N ARG A 78 17.78 -2.57 5.85
CA ARG A 78 18.60 -3.79 5.80
C ARG A 78 19.76 -3.74 6.77
#